data_AF-A0A7X7V2H4-F1
#
_entry.id   AF-A0A7X7V2H4-F1
#
_cell.length_a   1.000
_cell.length_b   1.000
_cell.length_c   1.000
_cell.angle_alpha   90.00
_cell.angle_beta   90.00
_cell.angle_gamma   90.00
#
_symmetry.space_group_name_H-M   'P 1'
#
loop_
_entity.id
_entity.type
_entity.pdbx_description
1 polymer ?
#
loop_
_entity_poly.entity_id
_entity_poly.type
_entity_poly.pdbx_seq_one_letter_code
_entity_poly.pdbx_strand_id
1 'polypeptide(L)'
;MSENNENNNNQENKETQEDFTKQVNDFFDKAVKTAQEYGKKASDKIDLERQKAAIRSEIGHNMKDIANAYEKLGRGYYDVKVNAKDFPDEAETIELITKKEAENAGLNEKLKGLQ
;
A
#
# COMPACT_ATOMS: atom_id res chain seq x y z
N MET A 1 -9.98 -65.57 -40.49
CA MET A 1 -10.69 -64.30 -40.24
C MET A 1 -11.17 -64.35 -38.81
N SER A 2 -10.75 -63.54 -37.86
CA SER A 2 -9.82 -62.41 -37.85
C SER A 2 -9.21 -62.35 -36.46
N GLU A 3 -7.90 -62.16 -36.41
CA GLU A 3 -7.15 -61.85 -35.19
C GLU A 3 -7.27 -60.35 -34.87
N ASN A 4 -7.04 -60.05 -33.58
CA ASN A 4 -6.54 -58.80 -33.01
C ASN A 4 -7.47 -57.57 -32.99
N ASN A 5 -7.76 -57.08 -31.78
CA ASN A 5 -7.02 -55.97 -31.16
C ASN A 5 -7.93 -55.08 -30.28
N GLU A 6 -8.21 -55.48 -29.03
CA GLU A 6 -8.98 -54.62 -28.09
C GLU A 6 -8.31 -54.42 -26.72
N ASN A 7 -7.05 -54.83 -26.53
CA ASN A 7 -6.45 -54.88 -25.18
C ASN A 7 -5.25 -53.95 -24.92
N ASN A 8 -5.06 -52.87 -25.67
CA ASN A 8 -3.95 -51.93 -25.43
C ASN A 8 -4.33 -50.50 -24.99
N ASN A 9 -5.61 -50.11 -24.94
CA ASN A 9 -5.98 -48.72 -24.66
C ASN A 9 -6.34 -48.39 -23.18
N ASN A 10 -6.35 -49.38 -22.28
CA ASN A 10 -6.82 -49.17 -20.89
C ASN A 10 -5.73 -49.18 -19.80
N GLN A 11 -4.48 -49.57 -20.11
CA GLN A 11 -3.36 -49.48 -19.15
C GLN A 11 -2.57 -48.17 -19.29
N GLU A 12 -2.34 -47.71 -20.52
CA GLU A 12 -1.60 -46.45 -20.80
C GLU A 12 -2.30 -45.21 -20.21
N ASN A 13 -3.62 -45.25 -20.03
CA ASN A 13 -4.45 -44.14 -19.59
C ASN A 13 -4.56 -44.00 -18.05
N LYS A 14 -4.19 -45.05 -17.28
CA LYS A 14 -4.18 -45.01 -15.80
C LYS A 14 -2.84 -44.48 -15.27
N GLU A 15 -1.72 -44.92 -15.86
CA GLU A 15 -0.38 -44.43 -15.49
C GLU A 15 -0.22 -42.93 -15.79
N THR A 16 -0.73 -42.46 -16.94
CA THR A 16 -0.68 -41.02 -17.28
C THR A 16 -1.52 -40.14 -16.36
N GLN A 17 -2.65 -40.64 -15.86
CA GLN A 17 -3.51 -39.89 -14.95
C GLN A 17 -2.92 -39.81 -13.54
N GLU A 18 -2.32 -40.92 -13.06
CA GLU A 18 -1.59 -40.94 -11.80
C GLU A 18 -0.32 -40.07 -11.86
N ASP A 19 0.44 -40.11 -12.95
CA ASP A 19 1.63 -39.27 -13.15
C ASP A 19 1.28 -37.78 -13.27
N PHE A 20 0.18 -37.43 -13.94
CA PHE A 20 -0.30 -36.06 -13.99
C PHE A 20 -0.74 -35.57 -12.60
N THR A 21 -1.48 -36.41 -11.86
CA THR A 21 -1.93 -36.06 -10.51
C THR A 21 -0.74 -35.87 -9.56
N LYS A 22 0.31 -36.67 -9.73
CA LYS A 22 1.56 -36.56 -8.97
C LYS A 22 2.35 -35.30 -9.34
N GLN A 23 2.46 -34.96 -10.62
CA GLN A 23 3.07 -33.71 -11.07
C GLN A 23 2.33 -32.47 -10.58
N VAL A 24 0.99 -32.51 -10.59
CA VAL A 24 0.15 -31.42 -10.08
C VAL A 24 0.34 -31.27 -8.58
N ASN A 25 0.35 -32.38 -7.82
CA ASN A 25 0.60 -32.34 -6.38
C ASN A 25 2.02 -31.86 -6.06
N ASP A 26 3.04 -32.31 -6.79
CA ASP A 26 4.42 -31.85 -6.61
C ASP A 26 4.59 -30.37 -6.98
N PHE A 27 3.85 -29.89 -7.99
CA PHE A 27 3.80 -28.48 -8.36
C PHE A 27 3.09 -27.64 -7.30
N PHE A 28 1.97 -28.11 -6.75
CA PHE A 28 1.28 -27.45 -5.64
C PHE A 28 2.12 -27.46 -4.38
N ASP A 29 2.81 -28.56 -4.05
CA ASP A 29 3.70 -28.63 -2.90
C ASP A 29 4.93 -27.74 -3.07
N LYS A 30 5.49 -27.65 -4.29
CA LYS A 30 6.52 -26.66 -4.59
C LYS A 30 5.99 -25.25 -4.53
N ALA A 31 4.79 -24.98 -5.06
CA ALA A 31 4.18 -23.66 -5.04
C ALA A 31 3.80 -23.24 -3.62
N VAL A 32 3.35 -24.16 -2.76
CA VAL A 32 3.06 -23.94 -1.33
C VAL A 32 4.36 -23.78 -0.55
N LYS A 33 5.40 -24.57 -0.82
CA LYS A 33 6.72 -24.39 -0.19
C LYS A 33 7.39 -23.09 -0.62
N THR A 34 7.32 -22.74 -1.90
CA THR A 34 7.77 -21.44 -2.42
C THR A 34 6.88 -20.32 -1.87
N ALA A 35 5.57 -20.47 -1.77
CA ALA A 35 4.69 -19.48 -1.15
C ALA A 35 4.90 -19.37 0.37
N GLN A 36 5.34 -20.41 1.07
CA GLN A 36 5.72 -20.36 2.48
C GLN A 36 7.12 -19.75 2.68
N GLU A 37 8.06 -19.99 1.76
CA GLU A 37 9.40 -19.39 1.75
C GLU A 37 9.41 -17.92 1.29
N TYR A 38 8.49 -17.53 0.40
CA TYR A 38 8.29 -16.16 -0.09
C TYR A 38 7.17 -15.40 0.62
N GLY A 39 6.26 -16.10 1.32
CA GLY A 39 5.05 -15.51 1.90
C GLY A 39 5.33 -14.45 2.94
N LYS A 40 6.35 -14.66 3.79
CA LYS A 40 6.79 -13.64 4.76
C LYS A 40 7.44 -12.44 4.07
N LYS A 41 8.41 -12.65 3.17
CA LYS A 41 9.10 -11.52 2.50
C LYS A 41 8.17 -10.70 1.60
N ALA A 42 7.21 -11.34 0.94
CA ALA A 42 6.20 -10.67 0.13
C ALA A 42 5.15 -9.96 0.99
N SER A 43 4.66 -10.57 2.08
CA SER A 43 3.74 -9.91 3.02
C SER A 43 4.41 -8.73 3.69
N ASP A 44 5.65 -8.89 4.18
CA ASP A 44 6.41 -7.85 4.87
C ASP A 44 6.67 -6.65 3.95
N LYS A 45 6.92 -6.91 2.66
CA LYS A 45 7.10 -5.84 1.65
C LYS A 45 5.78 -5.12 1.37
N ILE A 46 4.67 -5.83 1.24
CA ILE A 46 3.34 -5.23 1.02
C ILE A 46 2.93 -4.40 2.24
N ASP A 47 3.15 -4.92 3.45
CA ASP A 47 2.85 -4.22 4.70
C ASP A 47 3.72 -2.98 4.87
N LEU A 48 5.01 -3.05 4.51
CA LEU A 48 5.90 -1.90 4.50
C LEU A 48 5.43 -0.82 3.51
N GLU A 49 5.09 -1.19 2.27
CA GLU A 49 4.60 -0.23 1.28
C GLU A 49 3.24 0.37 1.68
N ARG A 50 2.37 -0.42 2.34
CA ARG A 50 1.12 0.08 2.91
C ARG A 50 1.36 1.09 4.02
N GLN A 51 2.32 0.84 4.92
CA GLN A 51 2.71 1.79 5.96
C GLN A 51 3.28 3.08 5.36
N LYS A 52 4.16 2.99 4.36
CA LYS A 52 4.69 4.15 3.63
C LYS A 52 3.56 4.95 2.97
N ALA A 53 2.61 4.28 2.34
CA ALA A 53 1.47 4.93 1.68
C ALA A 53 0.57 5.66 2.69
N ALA A 54 0.31 5.05 3.85
CA ALA A 54 -0.45 5.69 4.92
C ALA A 54 0.23 6.97 5.43
N ILE A 55 1.55 6.91 5.69
CA ILE A 55 2.34 8.08 6.14
C ILE A 55 2.31 9.18 5.07
N ARG A 56 2.49 8.85 3.78
CA ARG A 56 2.42 9.84 2.69
C ARG A 56 1.03 10.47 2.57
N SER A 57 -0.03 9.68 2.78
CA SER A 57 -1.41 10.20 2.80
C SER A 57 -1.61 11.20 3.94
N GLU A 58 -1.10 10.90 5.13
CA GLU A 58 -1.17 11.79 6.30
C GLU A 58 -0.40 13.10 6.06
N ILE A 59 0.81 13.01 5.50
CA ILE A 59 1.57 14.19 5.06
C ILE A 59 0.74 15.03 4.08
N GLY A 60 0.11 14.38 3.09
CA GLY A 60 -0.74 15.06 2.11
C GLY A 60 -1.92 15.80 2.75
N HIS A 61 -2.60 15.20 3.73
CA HIS A 61 -3.67 15.84 4.48
C HIS A 61 -3.15 17.06 5.26
N ASN A 62 -2.03 16.92 5.96
CA ASN A 62 -1.42 18.03 6.69
C ASN A 62 -1.01 19.18 5.76
N MET A 63 -0.45 18.87 4.59
CA MET A 63 -0.10 19.90 3.59
C MET A 63 -1.32 20.66 3.07
N LYS A 64 -2.47 19.97 2.92
CA LYS A 64 -3.74 20.63 2.57
C LYS A 64 -4.22 21.54 3.69
N ASP A 65 -4.14 21.11 4.94
CA ASP A 65 -4.52 21.93 6.10
C ASP A 65 -3.64 23.18 6.21
N ILE A 66 -2.32 23.03 6.02
CA ILE A 66 -1.36 24.15 5.98
C ILE A 66 -1.70 25.13 4.85
N ALA A 67 -1.98 24.64 3.64
CA ALA A 67 -2.34 25.49 2.51
C ALA A 67 -3.61 26.31 2.79
N ASN A 68 -4.64 25.68 3.35
CA ASN A 68 -5.87 26.36 3.75
C ASN A 68 -5.62 27.40 4.85
N ALA A 69 -4.76 27.10 5.82
CA ALA A 69 -4.39 28.02 6.88
C ALA A 69 -3.64 29.25 6.35
N TYR A 70 -2.70 29.06 5.41
CA TYR A 70 -2.04 30.18 4.73
C TYR A 70 -3.02 31.02 3.89
N GLU A 71 -3.99 30.39 3.23
CA GLU A 71 -5.07 31.14 2.55
C GLU A 71 -5.87 31.99 3.54
N LYS A 72 -6.23 31.41 4.70
CA LYS A 72 -6.93 32.14 5.77
C LYS A 72 -6.11 33.33 6.28
N LEU A 73 -4.80 33.16 6.49
CA LEU A 73 -3.91 34.27 6.85
C LEU A 73 -3.90 35.36 5.77
N GLY A 74 -3.74 34.99 4.50
CA GLY A 74 -3.73 35.94 3.39
C GLY A 74 -5.03 36.75 3.30
N ARG A 75 -6.19 36.09 3.44
CA ARG A 75 -7.51 36.76 3.48
C ARG A 75 -7.66 37.65 4.71
N GLY A 76 -7.28 37.17 5.89
CA GLY A 76 -7.33 37.93 7.13
C GLY A 76 -6.50 39.21 7.05
N TYR A 77 -5.25 39.12 6.61
CA TYR A 77 -4.40 40.30 6.42
C TYR A 77 -4.93 41.26 5.34
N TYR A 78 -5.53 40.74 4.27
CA TYR A 78 -6.20 41.57 3.27
C TYR A 78 -7.37 42.34 3.87
N ASP A 79 -8.23 41.69 4.66
CA ASP A 79 -9.38 42.32 5.30
C ASP A 79 -8.98 43.36 6.36
N VAL A 80 -7.93 43.11 7.13
CA VAL A 80 -7.35 44.11 8.05
C VAL A 80 -6.87 45.32 7.27
N LYS A 81 -6.13 45.11 6.18
CA LYS A 81 -5.48 46.19 5.43
C LYS A 81 -6.45 47.01 4.58
N VAL A 82 -7.43 46.36 3.94
CA VAL A 82 -8.32 46.98 2.95
C VAL A 82 -9.67 47.35 3.56
N ASN A 83 -10.20 46.49 4.42
CA ASN A 83 -11.55 46.61 4.95
C ASN A 83 -11.59 47.09 6.41
N ALA A 84 -10.43 47.36 7.03
CA ALA A 84 -10.29 47.78 8.42
C ALA A 84 -11.05 46.87 9.41
N LYS A 85 -11.09 45.56 9.12
CA LYS A 85 -11.66 44.53 9.99
C LYS A 85 -10.61 43.94 10.91
N ASP A 86 -11.02 43.43 12.06
CA ASP A 86 -10.13 42.66 12.94
C ASP A 86 -9.85 41.26 12.37
N PHE A 87 -8.69 40.69 12.74
CA PHE A 87 -8.34 39.30 12.44
C PHE A 87 -8.34 38.44 13.72
N PRO A 88 -9.51 37.98 14.19
CA PRO A 88 -9.64 37.34 15.50
C PRO A 88 -8.91 35.99 15.62
N ASP A 89 -8.63 35.31 14.50
CA ASP A 89 -8.12 33.93 14.50
C ASP A 89 -6.65 33.83 14.05
N GLU A 90 -5.91 34.94 14.00
CA GLU A 90 -4.54 34.96 13.47
C GLU A 90 -3.62 33.98 14.23
N ALA A 91 -3.60 34.08 15.55
CA ALA A 91 -2.74 33.27 16.41
C ALA A 91 -3.06 31.76 16.30
N GLU A 92 -4.34 31.40 16.30
CA GLU A 92 -4.78 30.01 16.11
C GLU A 92 -4.39 29.47 14.74
N THR A 93 -4.49 30.31 13.69
CA THR A 93 -4.12 29.91 12.33
C THR A 93 -2.61 29.68 12.21
N ILE A 94 -1.78 30.51 12.86
CA ILE A 94 -0.32 30.32 12.94
C ILE A 94 0.05 29.07 13.74
N GLU A 95 -0.64 28.83 14.86
CA GLU A 95 -0.44 27.64 15.69
C GLU A 95 -0.76 26.36 14.90
N LEU A 96 -1.85 26.35 14.14
CA LEU A 96 -2.21 25.22 13.27
C LEU A 96 -1.11 24.91 12.24
N ILE A 97 -0.59 25.94 11.57
CA ILE A 97 0.51 25.78 10.60
C ILE A 97 1.72 25.16 11.29
N THR A 98 2.17 25.77 12.39
CA THR A 98 3.35 25.33 13.14
C THR A 98 3.22 23.87 13.59
N LYS A 99 2.04 23.51 14.14
CA LYS A 99 1.75 22.15 14.59
C LYS A 99 1.79 21.16 13.43
N LYS A 100 1.15 21.48 12.30
CA LYS A 100 1.08 20.60 11.13
C LYS A 100 2.43 20.43 10.44
N GLU A 101 3.26 21.47 10.43
CA GLU A 101 4.64 21.38 9.96
C GLU A 101 5.50 20.46 10.85
N ALA A 102 5.36 20.57 12.17
CA ALA A 102 6.05 19.67 13.11
C ALA A 102 5.57 18.21 12.96
N GLU A 103 4.27 17.99 12.79
CA GLU A 103 3.71 16.67 12.47
C GLU A 103 4.32 16.11 11.18
N ASN A 104 4.39 16.92 10.12
CA ASN A 104 5.02 16.52 8.85
C ASN A 104 6.51 16.23 8.98
N ALA A 105 7.26 16.98 9.79
CA ALA A 105 8.66 16.70 10.05
C ALA A 105 8.83 15.30 10.66
N GLY A 106 8.05 14.98 11.70
CA GLY A 106 8.07 13.66 12.34
C GLY A 106 7.62 12.52 11.40
N LEU A 107 6.61 12.76 10.57
CA LEU A 107 6.16 11.79 9.56
C LEU A 107 7.23 11.53 8.48
N ASN A 108 7.95 12.58 8.05
CA ASN A 108 9.06 12.45 7.11
C ASN A 108 10.23 11.68 7.70
N GLU A 109 10.56 11.88 8.98
CA GLU A 109 11.57 11.09 9.69
C GLU A 109 11.16 9.61 9.78
N LYS A 110 9.90 9.32 10.15
CA LYS A 110 9.37 7.95 10.12
C LYS A 110 9.46 7.33 8.74
N LEU A 111 9.10 8.08 7.68
CA LEU A 111 9.16 7.59 6.31
C LEU A 111 10.60 7.25 5.88
N LYS A 112 11.58 8.09 6.26
CA LYS A 112 13.02 7.83 6.02
C LYS A 112 13.49 6.57 6.73
N GLY A 113 13.02 6.31 7.95
CA GLY A 113 13.33 5.08 8.70
C GLY A 113 12.76 3.80 8.08
N LEU A 114 11.81 3.91 7.13
CA LEU A 114 11.21 2.79 6.41
C LEU A 114 11.80 2.59 4.99
N GLN A 115 12.73 3.44 4.56
CA GLN A 115 13.42 3.36 3.25
C GLN A 115 14.60 2.40 3.29
#